data_AF-A0A0F9KVB2-F1
#
_entry.id   AF-A0A0F9KVB2-F1
#
_cell.length_a   1.000
_cell.length_b   1.000
_cell.length_c   1.000
_cell.angle_alpha   90.00
_cell.angle_beta   90.00
_cell.angle_gamma   90.00
#
_symmetry.space_group_name_H-M   'P 1'
#
loop_
_entity.id
_entity.type
_entity.pdbx_description
1 polymer ?
#
loop_
_entity_poly.entity_id
_entity_poly.type
_entity_poly.pdbx_seq_one_letter_code
_entity_poly.pdbx_strand_id
1 'polypeptide(L)'
;MKEIIDLYFQPPLLFQPGTKWNYSESMDVLALIMEKISEQPWEEFLRENLFSKLNMVDTGFLVPDSQFHRFGNSYKSENGKILLSIDYTVPERRERITKPPSAHVGLAGIYSSVKDIMNFSQMLLNNGLYNNQRILKADTVNM
;
A
#
# COMPACT_ATOMS: atom_id res chain seq x y z
N MET A 1 5.27 -6.85 -12.75
CA MET A 1 4.42 -8.00 -12.37
C MET A 1 4.90 -9.34 -12.93
N LYS A 2 5.26 -9.46 -14.23
CA LYS A 2 5.82 -10.74 -14.76
C LYS A 2 7.02 -11.28 -13.95
N GLU A 3 7.94 -10.43 -13.54
CA GLU A 3 9.11 -10.82 -12.73
C GLU A 3 8.75 -11.32 -11.31
N ILE A 4 7.61 -10.89 -10.77
CA ILE A 4 7.11 -11.30 -9.45
C ILE A 4 6.50 -12.71 -9.51
N ILE A 5 5.90 -13.06 -10.66
CA ILE A 5 5.28 -14.38 -10.85
C ILE A 5 6.34 -15.48 -10.73
N ASP A 6 7.48 -15.34 -11.41
CA ASP A 6 8.52 -16.37 -11.31
C ASP A 6 9.13 -16.46 -9.90
N LEU A 7 9.23 -15.33 -9.19
CA LEU A 7 9.71 -15.31 -7.81
C LEU A 7 8.77 -16.04 -6.84
N TYR A 8 7.45 -15.86 -6.98
CA TYR A 8 6.47 -16.38 -6.02
C TYR A 8 5.88 -17.74 -6.35
N PHE A 9 5.85 -18.14 -7.62
CA PHE A 9 5.20 -19.39 -8.05
C PHE A 9 6.17 -20.57 -8.26
N GLN A 10 7.49 -20.34 -8.20
CA GLN A 10 8.48 -21.43 -8.30
C GLN A 10 8.70 -22.20 -6.99
N PRO A 11 8.81 -21.56 -5.81
CA PRO A 11 9.03 -22.29 -4.57
C PRO A 11 7.78 -23.07 -4.11
N PRO A 12 7.95 -24.20 -3.39
CA PRO A 12 6.81 -24.91 -2.80
C PRO A 12 6.19 -24.13 -1.63
N LEU A 13 4.90 -24.35 -1.38
CA LEU A 13 4.24 -23.83 -0.18
C LEU A 13 4.77 -24.52 1.09
N LEU A 14 4.91 -23.77 2.18
CA LEU A 14 5.35 -24.29 3.48
C LEU A 14 4.36 -25.28 4.10
N PHE A 15 3.07 -25.18 3.74
CA PHE A 15 1.99 -26.04 4.22
C PHE A 15 0.78 -25.94 3.26
N GLN A 16 -0.16 -26.88 3.35
CA GLN A 16 -1.38 -26.87 2.53
C GLN A 16 -2.24 -25.63 2.85
N PRO A 17 -2.81 -24.94 1.84
CA PRO A 17 -3.67 -23.77 2.06
C PRO A 17 -4.80 -24.05 3.06
N GLY A 18 -5.05 -23.11 3.97
CA GLY A 18 -6.11 -23.21 4.98
C GLY A 18 -5.77 -24.06 6.21
N THR A 19 -4.61 -24.74 6.26
CA THR A 19 -4.23 -25.59 7.41
C THR A 19 -3.44 -24.88 8.50
N LYS A 20 -2.73 -23.79 8.16
CA LYS A 20 -1.95 -22.96 9.07
C LYS A 20 -1.98 -21.49 8.63
N TRP A 21 -1.56 -20.60 9.51
CA TRP A 21 -1.39 -19.16 9.24
C TRP A 21 0.10 -18.78 9.32
N ASN A 22 0.57 -17.97 8.37
CA ASN A 22 1.91 -17.40 8.34
C ASN A 22 1.87 -16.03 7.65
N TYR A 23 2.55 -15.02 8.22
CA TYR A 23 2.75 -13.74 7.54
C TYR A 23 3.65 -13.96 6.32
N SER A 24 3.23 -13.48 5.15
CA SER A 24 3.88 -13.80 3.87
C SER A 24 3.58 -12.75 2.80
N GLU A 25 4.18 -12.94 1.63
CA GLU A 25 4.02 -12.18 0.39
C GLU A 25 2.66 -12.46 -0.31
N SER A 26 1.73 -13.15 0.36
CA SER A 26 0.39 -13.46 -0.15
C SER A 26 -0.41 -12.22 -0.60
N MET A 27 -0.12 -11.03 -0.06
CA MET A 27 -0.74 -9.78 -0.50
C MET A 27 -0.33 -9.35 -1.90
N ASP A 28 0.87 -9.69 -2.36
CA ASP A 28 1.28 -9.44 -3.75
C ASP A 28 0.57 -10.38 -4.72
N VAL A 29 0.36 -11.63 -4.31
CA VAL A 29 -0.46 -12.59 -5.06
C VAL A 29 -1.91 -12.10 -5.15
N LEU A 30 -2.45 -11.51 -4.07
CA LEU A 30 -3.76 -10.87 -4.11
C LEU A 30 -3.80 -9.72 -5.11
N ALA A 31 -2.79 -8.83 -5.11
CA ALA A 31 -2.70 -7.75 -6.10
C ALA A 31 -2.66 -8.30 -7.54
N LEU A 32 -1.91 -9.36 -7.81
CA LEU A 32 -1.87 -10.05 -9.11
C LEU A 32 -3.25 -10.59 -9.52
N ILE A 33 -3.97 -11.21 -8.59
CA ILE A 33 -5.32 -11.71 -8.82
C ILE A 33 -6.27 -10.54 -9.14
N MET A 34 -6.16 -9.43 -8.38
CA MET A 34 -6.99 -8.26 -8.59
C MET A 34 -6.74 -7.60 -9.96
N GLU A 35 -5.49 -7.44 -10.39
CA GLU A 35 -5.18 -6.94 -11.74
C GLU A 35 -5.77 -7.86 -12.81
N LYS A 36 -5.64 -9.18 -12.63
CA LYS A 36 -6.12 -10.16 -13.60
C LYS A 36 -7.64 -10.16 -13.75
N ILE A 37 -8.37 -10.00 -12.64
CA ILE A 37 -9.85 -10.01 -12.62
C ILE A 37 -10.42 -8.67 -13.05
N SER A 38 -9.81 -7.56 -12.63
CA SER A 38 -10.28 -6.21 -12.95
C SER A 38 -9.87 -5.73 -14.34
N GLU A 39 -8.88 -6.38 -14.96
CA GLU A 39 -8.24 -5.92 -16.20
C GLU A 39 -7.65 -4.49 -16.08
N GLN A 40 -7.36 -4.06 -14.85
CA GLN A 40 -6.77 -2.77 -14.52
C GLN A 40 -5.42 -2.96 -13.81
N PRO A 41 -4.44 -2.05 -14.01
CA PRO A 41 -3.26 -1.99 -13.16
C PRO A 41 -3.64 -1.78 -11.68
N TRP A 42 -2.87 -2.37 -10.77
CA TRP A 42 -3.16 -2.40 -9.34
C TRP A 42 -3.30 -1.00 -8.73
N GLU A 43 -2.40 -0.09 -9.12
CA GLU A 43 -2.45 1.31 -8.71
C GLU A 43 -3.75 1.99 -9.14
N GLU A 44 -4.18 1.78 -10.39
CA GLU A 44 -5.39 2.40 -10.93
C GLU A 44 -6.63 1.84 -10.24
N PHE A 45 -6.66 0.52 -10.04
CA PHE A 45 -7.72 -0.14 -9.31
C PHE A 45 -7.88 0.46 -7.90
N LEU A 46 -6.78 0.60 -7.15
CA LEU A 46 -6.78 1.21 -5.81
C LEU A 46 -7.20 2.68 -5.83
N ARG A 47 -6.67 3.46 -6.78
CA ARG A 47 -6.99 4.88 -6.94
C ARG A 47 -8.48 5.07 -7.17
N GLU A 48 -9.08 4.31 -8.07
CA GLU A 48 -10.49 4.42 -8.45
C GLU A 48 -11.43 3.86 -7.37
N ASN A 49 -11.08 2.70 -6.80
CA ASN A 49 -12.00 1.97 -5.94
C ASN A 49 -11.88 2.31 -4.46
N LEU A 50 -10.76 2.92 -4.04
CA LEU A 50 -10.49 3.21 -2.63
C LEU A 50 -10.03 4.66 -2.43
N PHE A 51 -8.88 5.05 -2.96
CA PHE A 51 -8.24 6.32 -2.58
C PHE A 51 -9.09 7.53 -2.95
N SER A 52 -9.59 7.59 -4.19
CA SER A 52 -10.42 8.70 -4.65
C SER A 52 -11.75 8.78 -3.89
N LYS A 53 -12.38 7.63 -3.59
CA LYS A 53 -13.66 7.60 -2.88
C LYS A 53 -13.53 8.00 -1.40
N LEU A 54 -12.33 7.90 -0.84
CA LEU A 54 -12.02 8.24 0.56
C LEU A 54 -11.30 9.58 0.71
N ASN A 55 -11.19 10.36 -0.37
CA ASN A 55 -10.40 11.60 -0.40
C ASN A 55 -8.97 11.40 0.14
N MET A 56 -8.33 10.29 -0.23
CA MET A 56 -6.95 9.97 0.13
C MET A 56 -5.99 10.50 -0.94
N VAL A 57 -5.87 11.82 -1.03
CA VAL A 57 -5.19 12.53 -2.13
C VAL A 57 -3.66 12.46 -2.07
N ASP A 58 -3.12 12.10 -0.90
CA ASP A 58 -1.69 11.94 -0.66
C ASP A 58 -1.25 10.47 -0.69
N THR A 59 -2.17 9.55 -1.02
CA THR A 59 -1.92 8.11 -1.00
C THR A 59 -1.68 7.54 -2.39
N GLY A 60 -0.54 6.87 -2.56
CA GLY A 60 -0.15 6.27 -3.84
C GLY A 60 1.24 5.65 -3.80
N PHE A 61 1.73 5.17 -4.94
CA PHE A 61 3.02 4.47 -5.06
C PHE A 61 4.22 5.38 -5.32
N LEU A 62 3.99 6.68 -5.40
CA LEU A 62 5.03 7.70 -5.49
C LEU A 62 4.56 8.98 -4.79
N VAL A 63 5.51 9.83 -4.41
CA VAL A 63 5.24 11.19 -3.93
C VAL A 63 5.60 12.17 -5.04
N PRO A 64 4.65 12.99 -5.55
CA PRO A 64 4.98 13.96 -6.58
C PRO A 64 6.08 14.91 -6.10
N ASP A 65 6.97 15.28 -7.02
CA ASP A 65 8.15 16.10 -6.71
C ASP A 65 7.77 17.45 -6.06
N SER A 66 6.62 18.02 -6.46
CA SER A 66 6.04 19.24 -5.86
C SER A 66 5.61 19.08 -4.38
N GLN A 67 5.35 17.84 -3.96
CA GLN A 67 4.86 17.51 -2.61
C GLN A 67 5.95 16.92 -1.71
N PHE A 68 7.13 16.64 -2.27
CA PHE A 68 8.24 15.99 -1.55
C PHE A 68 8.68 16.75 -0.29
N HIS A 69 8.46 18.06 -0.23
CA HIS A 69 8.76 18.88 0.95
C HIS A 69 8.02 18.45 2.24
N ARG A 70 6.96 17.65 2.12
CA ARG A 70 6.23 17.06 3.27
C ARG A 70 6.67 15.63 3.60
N PHE A 71 7.60 15.06 2.84
CA PHE A 71 8.05 13.69 3.02
C PHE A 71 8.99 13.57 4.23
N GLY A 72 8.72 12.58 5.09
CA GLY A 72 9.50 12.35 6.31
C GLY A 72 10.75 11.51 6.07
N ASN A 73 11.84 11.85 6.74
CA ASN A 73 13.02 10.99 6.83
C ASN A 73 12.79 9.80 7.77
N SER A 74 13.51 8.69 7.55
CA SER A 74 13.44 7.54 8.45
C SER A 74 14.51 7.63 9.52
N TYR A 75 14.12 7.31 10.76
CA TYR A 75 15.00 7.31 11.92
C TYR A 75 15.02 5.93 12.57
N LYS A 76 16.11 5.60 13.24
CA LYS A 76 16.24 4.39 14.06
C LYS A 76 16.55 4.76 15.50
N SER A 77 16.07 3.95 16.44
CA SER A 77 16.50 4.04 17.84
C SER A 77 17.68 3.10 18.06
N GLU A 78 18.76 3.62 18.62
CA GLU A 78 19.96 2.86 18.95
C GLU A 78 20.49 3.35 20.30
N ASN A 79 20.56 2.45 21.30
CA ASN A 79 21.02 2.76 22.66
C ASN A 79 20.30 3.98 23.30
N GLY A 80 18.99 4.09 23.10
CA GLY A 80 18.18 5.20 23.63
C GLY A 80 18.33 6.53 22.89
N LYS A 81 19.08 6.57 21.78
CA LYS A 81 19.22 7.75 20.92
C LYS A 81 18.46 7.56 19.62
N ILE A 82 17.86 8.63 19.11
CA ILE A 82 17.25 8.66 17.78
C ILE A 82 18.30 9.13 16.77
N LEU A 83 18.56 8.29 15.77
CA LEU A 83 19.55 8.53 14.73
C LEU A 83 18.86 8.57 13.37
N LEU A 84 19.29 9.48 12.49
CA LEU A 84 18.88 9.48 11.08
C LEU A 84 19.33 8.16 10.44
N SER A 85 18.37 7.38 9.95
CA SER A 85 18.61 6.08 9.31
C SER A 85 18.66 6.24 7.80
N ILE A 86 17.64 6.88 7.23
CA ILE A 86 17.54 7.15 5.80
C ILE A 86 17.21 8.63 5.61
N ASP A 87 18.17 9.34 5.03
CA ASP A 87 17.98 10.68 4.50
C ASP A 87 17.50 10.60 3.06
N TYR A 88 16.26 10.99 2.79
CA TYR A 88 15.68 10.99 1.46
C TYR A 88 15.91 12.31 0.72
N THR A 89 16.55 13.31 1.33
CA THR A 89 16.95 14.54 0.62
C THR A 89 18.10 14.28 -0.37
N VAL A 90 18.81 13.16 -0.21
CA VAL A 90 19.82 12.67 -1.16
C VAL A 90 19.15 12.37 -2.51
N PRO A 91 19.65 12.91 -3.65
CA PRO A 91 18.99 12.82 -4.95
C PRO A 91 18.60 11.40 -5.38
N GLU A 92 19.51 10.44 -5.24
CA GLU A 92 19.30 9.03 -5.63
C GLU A 92 18.18 8.36 -4.83
N ARG A 93 17.99 8.77 -3.57
CA ARG A 93 16.94 8.23 -2.70
C ARG A 93 15.62 8.93 -2.96
N ARG A 94 15.63 10.26 -3.14
CA ARG A 94 14.46 11.03 -3.57
C ARG A 94 13.87 10.44 -4.85
N GLU A 95 14.71 10.12 -5.83
CA GLU A 95 14.27 9.56 -7.10
C GLU A 95 13.45 8.26 -6.95
N ARG A 96 13.79 7.42 -5.97
CA ARG A 96 13.04 6.18 -5.66
C ARG A 96 11.65 6.44 -5.08
N ILE A 97 11.43 7.63 -4.55
CA ILE A 97 10.15 8.06 -3.97
C ILE A 97 9.31 8.82 -5.00
N THR A 98 9.96 9.61 -5.86
CA THR A 98 9.26 10.55 -6.74
C THR A 98 9.07 10.06 -8.18
N LYS A 99 9.62 8.89 -8.52
CA LYS A 99 9.36 8.20 -9.79
C LYS A 99 8.48 6.96 -9.59
N PRO A 100 7.68 6.56 -10.60
CA PRO A 100 6.94 5.31 -10.55
C PRO A 100 7.87 4.12 -10.30
N PRO A 101 7.50 3.18 -9.41
CA PRO A 101 8.29 1.98 -9.18
C PRO A 101 8.26 1.05 -10.39
N SER A 102 9.23 0.14 -10.50
CA SER A 102 9.27 -0.88 -11.55
C SER A 102 8.13 -1.92 -11.43
N ALA A 103 7.55 -2.05 -10.24
CA ALA A 103 6.36 -2.86 -9.99
C ALA A 103 5.55 -2.28 -8.83
N HIS A 104 4.23 -2.30 -8.98
CA HIS A 104 3.28 -2.04 -7.89
C HIS A 104 3.01 -3.36 -7.17
N VAL A 105 3.37 -3.42 -5.89
CA VAL A 105 3.22 -4.62 -5.06
C VAL A 105 2.08 -4.42 -4.06
N GLY A 106 1.51 -5.51 -3.57
CA GLY A 106 0.41 -5.50 -2.60
C GLY A 106 0.86 -5.41 -1.14
N LEU A 107 2.09 -5.83 -0.84
CA LEU A 107 2.61 -5.96 0.53
C LEU A 107 3.18 -4.66 1.12
N ALA A 108 3.64 -3.72 0.28
CA ALA A 108 4.24 -2.46 0.70
C ALA A 108 4.31 -1.45 -0.46
N GLY A 109 4.93 -0.29 -0.20
CA GLY A 109 5.31 0.66 -1.25
C GLY A 109 4.37 1.84 -1.45
N ILE A 110 3.24 1.87 -0.73
CA ILE A 110 2.40 3.07 -0.69
C ILE A 110 2.96 4.10 0.28
N TYR A 111 2.95 5.35 -0.15
CA TYR A 111 3.09 6.53 0.70
C TYR A 111 1.69 7.03 1.05
N SER A 112 1.55 7.67 2.20
CA SER A 112 0.27 8.22 2.65
C SER A 112 0.49 9.36 3.64
N SER A 113 -0.59 10.04 4.02
CA SER A 113 -0.61 11.06 5.05
C SER A 113 -1.43 10.60 6.25
N VAL A 114 -1.22 11.23 7.41
CA VAL A 114 -2.06 11.00 8.59
C VAL A 114 -3.53 11.22 8.27
N LYS A 115 -3.85 12.26 7.48
CA LYS A 115 -5.23 12.61 7.13
C LYS A 115 -5.88 11.53 6.26
N ASP A 116 -5.15 10.98 5.30
CA ASP A 116 -5.65 9.94 4.41
C ASP A 116 -5.92 8.64 5.17
N ILE A 117 -4.98 8.22 6.02
CA ILE A 117 -5.18 7.05 6.88
C ILE A 117 -6.37 7.26 7.82
N MET A 118 -6.55 8.47 8.39
CA MET A 118 -7.73 8.78 9.19
C MET A 118 -9.03 8.62 8.40
N ASN A 119 -9.07 9.02 7.12
CA ASN A 119 -10.27 8.84 6.29
C ASN A 119 -10.57 7.35 6.06
N PHE A 120 -9.54 6.54 5.79
CA PHE A 120 -9.66 5.09 5.68
C PHE A 120 -10.16 4.44 6.97
N SER A 121 -9.55 4.79 8.11
CA SER A 121 -9.97 4.30 9.42
C SER A 121 -11.40 4.72 9.76
N GLN A 122 -11.80 5.95 9.44
CA GLN A 122 -13.16 6.43 9.66
C GLN A 122 -14.18 5.65 8.84
N MET A 123 -13.85 5.27 7.59
CA MET A 123 -14.70 4.42 6.77
C MET A 123 -14.98 3.07 7.44
N LEU A 124 -13.95 2.44 8.01
CA LEU A 124 -14.08 1.17 8.74
C LEU A 124 -14.91 1.34 10.01
N LEU A 125 -14.62 2.37 10.83
CA LEU A 125 -15.39 2.69 12.05
C LEU A 125 -16.88 2.95 11.76
N ASN A 126 -17.18 3.48 10.58
CA ASN A 126 -18.54 3.74 10.12
C ASN A 126 -19.16 2.56 9.36
N ASN A 127 -18.66 1.33 9.55
CA ASN A 127 -19.18 0.12 8.89
C ASN A 127 -19.25 0.25 7.35
N GLY A 128 -18.19 0.77 6.74
CA GLY A 128 -18.06 0.89 5.30
C GLY A 128 -18.57 2.20 4.69
N LEU A 129 -18.97 3.18 5.51
CA LEU A 129 -19.46 4.49 5.07
C LEU A 129 -18.41 5.59 5.23
N TYR A 130 -18.26 6.44 4.22
CA TYR A 130 -17.46 7.66 4.30
C TYR A 130 -18.21 8.80 3.62
N ASN A 131 -18.40 9.93 4.30
CA ASN A 131 -19.14 11.10 3.77
C ASN A 131 -20.47 10.74 3.07
N ASN A 132 -21.30 9.90 3.70
CA ASN A 132 -22.57 9.38 3.17
C ASN A 132 -22.46 8.49 1.92
N GLN A 133 -21.26 8.21 1.42
CA GLN A 133 -21.00 7.26 0.36
C GLN A 133 -20.70 5.88 0.96
N ARG A 134 -21.33 4.83 0.41
CA ARG A 134 -21.01 3.45 0.77
C ARG A 134 -19.83 2.94 -0.05
N ILE A 135 -18.75 2.58 0.64
CA ILE A 135 -17.54 2.02 0.07
C ILE A 135 -17.57 0.49 0.18
N LEU A 136 -17.91 -0.03 1.37
CA LEU A 136 -18.08 -1.45 1.66
C LEU A 136 -19.47 -1.69 2.26
N LYS A 137 -20.02 -2.90 2.08
CA LYS A 137 -21.22 -3.30 2.82
C LYS A 137 -20.87 -3.44 4.31
N ALA A 138 -21.80 -3.10 5.20
CA ALA A 138 -21.57 -3.19 6.65
C ALA A 138 -21.18 -4.61 7.07
N ASP A 139 -21.89 -5.62 6.55
CA ASP A 139 -21.61 -7.02 6.86
C ASP A 139 -20.21 -7.46 6.39
N THR A 140 -19.68 -6.87 5.31
CA THR A 140 -18.31 -7.13 4.84
C THR A 140 -17.24 -6.59 5.80
N VAL A 141 -17.53 -5.50 6.53
CA VAL A 141 -16.60 -4.91 7.51
C VAL A 141 -16.60 -5.68 8.82
N ASN A 142 -17.74 -6.30 9.18
CA ASN A 142 -17.94 -6.97 10.46
C ASN A 142 -17.67 -8.49 10.45
N MET A 143 -17.10 -9.03 9.36
CA MET A 143 -16.79 -10.47 9.24
C MET A 143 -15.66 -10.93 10.16
#